data_AF-A0A1V1SS48-F1
#
_entry.id   AF-A0A1V1SS48-F1
#
_cell.length_a   1.000
_cell.length_b   1.000
_cell.length_c   1.000
_cell.angle_alpha   90.00
_cell.angle_beta   90.00
_cell.angle_gamma   90.00
#
_symmetry.space_group_name_H-M   'P 1'
#
loop_
_entity.id
_entity.type
_entity.pdbx_description
1 polymer ?
#
loop_
_entity_poly.entity_id
_entity_poly.type
_entity_poly.pdbx_seq_one_letter_code
_entity_poly.pdbx_strand_id
1 'polypeptide(L)'
;MPTEAQSFEAACRKAPWPAQSEIQYPGSEAFINATARWNAYGSPSYCAAVSPSSEEELASIVKVANAANIPFLATGGRHGYGTTFQKLRNGLAIDLSRLNGVTIDKDKSTVIIGGGAKIRDVLRPVSEAGYQIRMPLHIL
;
A
#
# COMPACT_ATOMS: atom_id res chain seq x y z
N MET A 1 12.21 6.28 -30.75
CA MET A 1 12.65 6.04 -29.36
C MET A 1 11.41 5.81 -28.51
N PRO A 2 11.38 4.82 -27.61
CA PRO A 2 10.22 4.61 -26.74
C PRO A 2 10.05 5.81 -25.79
N THR A 3 8.79 6.13 -25.46
CA THR A 3 8.46 7.16 -24.47
C THR A 3 8.87 6.73 -23.07
N GLU A 4 9.06 7.68 -22.16
CA GLU A 4 9.38 7.40 -20.75
C GLU A 4 8.36 6.45 -20.09
N ALA A 5 7.06 6.62 -20.41
CA ALA A 5 6.01 5.71 -19.96
C ALA A 5 6.20 4.26 -20.44
N GLN A 6 6.58 4.08 -21.71
CA GLN A 6 6.87 2.75 -22.27
C GLN A 6 8.13 2.12 -21.64
N SER A 7 9.09 2.94 -21.19
CA SER A 7 10.29 2.45 -20.51
C SER A 7 10.01 1.92 -19.10
N PHE A 8 9.16 2.58 -18.32
CA PHE A 8 8.78 2.13 -16.97
C PHE A 8 7.87 0.90 -17.00
N GLU A 9 6.92 0.82 -17.93
CA GLU A 9 6.13 -0.40 -18.11
C GLU A 9 7.03 -1.60 -18.43
N ALA A 10 7.99 -1.42 -19.35
CA ALA A 10 8.97 -2.45 -19.67
C ALA A 10 9.86 -2.81 -18.45
N ALA A 11 10.24 -1.82 -17.63
CA ALA A 11 11.01 -2.06 -16.41
C ALA A 11 10.23 -2.93 -15.42
N CYS A 12 8.96 -2.62 -15.16
CA CYS A 12 8.12 -3.37 -14.24
C CYS A 12 7.82 -4.79 -14.76
N ARG A 13 7.73 -5.00 -16.08
CA ARG A 13 7.58 -6.35 -16.66
C ARG A 13 8.86 -7.19 -16.63
N LYS A 14 10.03 -6.55 -16.65
CA LYS A 14 11.35 -7.23 -16.66
C LYS A 14 11.96 -7.40 -15.27
N ALA A 15 11.47 -6.67 -14.28
CA ALA A 15 11.99 -6.74 -12.92
C ALA A 15 11.85 -8.17 -12.36
N PRO A 16 12.88 -8.68 -11.67
CA PRO A 16 12.89 -10.03 -11.12
C PRO A 16 12.08 -10.08 -9.81
N TRP A 17 10.76 -9.92 -9.92
CA TRP A 17 9.87 -9.98 -8.77
C TRP A 17 9.96 -11.34 -8.06
N PRO A 18 9.72 -11.40 -6.74
CA PRO A 18 9.67 -12.67 -6.01
C PRO A 18 8.63 -13.60 -6.65
N ALA A 19 8.94 -14.90 -6.74
CA ALA A 19 8.08 -15.86 -7.43
C ALA A 19 6.67 -15.98 -6.82
N GLN A 20 6.54 -15.73 -5.52
CA GLN A 20 5.27 -15.74 -4.79
C GLN A 20 4.45 -14.45 -4.98
N SER A 21 5.02 -13.40 -5.57
CA SER A 21 4.36 -12.10 -5.71
C SER A 21 3.56 -12.02 -7.01
N GLU A 22 2.25 -11.84 -6.86
CA GLU A 22 1.35 -11.67 -7.99
C GLU A 22 1.36 -10.21 -8.47
N ILE A 23 2.03 -9.97 -9.59
CA ILE A 23 2.16 -8.64 -10.18
C ILE A 23 1.02 -8.41 -11.18
N GLN A 24 0.24 -7.36 -10.92
CA GLN A 24 -0.88 -6.94 -11.73
C GLN A 24 -0.47 -5.77 -12.64
N TYR A 25 -1.00 -5.73 -13.86
CA TYR A 25 -0.66 -4.71 -14.85
C TYR A 25 -1.90 -3.91 -15.26
N PRO A 26 -1.71 -2.68 -15.79
CA PRO A 26 -2.80 -1.88 -16.33
C PRO A 26 -3.71 -2.68 -17.26
N GLY A 27 -5.03 -2.60 -17.04
CA GLY A 27 -6.04 -3.32 -17.79
C GLY A 27 -6.64 -4.54 -17.08
N SER A 28 -6.03 -5.04 -15.99
CA SER A 28 -6.66 -6.08 -15.16
C SER A 28 -7.56 -5.51 -14.07
N GLU A 29 -8.61 -6.25 -13.71
CA GLU A 29 -9.48 -5.88 -12.59
C GLU A 29 -8.70 -5.78 -11.27
N ALA A 30 -7.78 -6.72 -11.03
CA ALA A 30 -6.93 -6.71 -9.85
C ALA A 30 -6.04 -5.45 -9.78
N PHE A 31 -5.51 -4.97 -10.90
CA PHE A 31 -4.79 -3.70 -10.95
C PHE A 31 -5.69 -2.50 -10.62
N ILE A 32 -6.89 -2.46 -11.19
CA ILE A 32 -7.88 -1.41 -10.91
C ILE A 32 -8.21 -1.39 -9.42
N ASN A 33 -8.50 -2.55 -8.82
CA ASN A 33 -8.82 -2.68 -7.40
C ASN A 33 -7.64 -2.28 -6.49
N ALA A 34 -6.41 -2.63 -6.87
CA ALA A 34 -5.20 -2.28 -6.12
C ALA A 34 -4.78 -0.81 -6.26
N THR A 35 -5.34 -0.06 -7.20
CA THR A 35 -4.94 1.34 -7.49
C THR A 35 -6.07 2.36 -7.32
N ALA A 36 -7.32 1.92 -7.23
CA ALA A 36 -8.50 2.78 -7.07
C ALA A 36 -8.40 3.65 -5.80
N ARG A 37 -8.52 4.97 -5.99
CA ARG A 37 -8.44 5.96 -4.90
C ARG A 37 -9.82 6.52 -4.57
N TRP A 38 -10.02 6.86 -3.31
CA TRP A 38 -11.24 7.58 -2.89
C TRP A 38 -11.33 8.98 -3.54
N ASN A 39 -10.19 9.63 -3.75
CA ASN A 39 -10.10 10.92 -4.44
C ASN A 39 -9.17 10.81 -5.64
N ALA A 40 -9.67 11.14 -6.83
CA ALA A 40 -8.90 11.09 -8.08
C ALA A 40 -8.02 12.34 -8.32
N TYR A 41 -8.19 13.41 -7.55
CA TYR A 41 -7.40 14.64 -7.70
C TYR A 41 -5.90 14.36 -7.50
N GLY A 42 -5.10 14.83 -8.45
CA GLY A 42 -3.65 14.65 -8.44
C GLY A 42 -3.21 13.19 -8.31
N SER A 43 -3.87 12.27 -9.04
CA SER A 43 -3.56 10.84 -8.89
C SER A 43 -2.18 10.46 -9.43
N PRO A 44 -1.49 9.52 -8.74
CA PRO A 44 -0.29 8.88 -9.27
C PRO A 44 -0.65 8.02 -10.48
N SER A 45 0.36 7.65 -11.27
CA SER A 45 0.22 6.62 -12.31
C SER A 45 1.18 5.47 -12.03
N TYR A 46 0.79 4.27 -12.45
CA TYR A 46 1.49 3.04 -12.11
C TYR A 46 1.75 2.17 -13.33
N CYS A 47 2.93 1.56 -13.39
CA CYS A 47 3.31 0.54 -14.37
C CYS A 47 2.79 -0.85 -13.99
N ALA A 48 2.61 -1.10 -12.69
CA ALA A 48 2.22 -2.37 -12.10
C ALA A 48 1.68 -2.16 -10.68
N ALA A 49 0.98 -3.15 -10.15
CA ALA A 49 0.50 -3.19 -8.78
C ALA A 49 0.79 -4.56 -8.14
N VAL A 50 1.01 -4.59 -6.83
CA VAL A 50 1.21 -5.83 -6.06
C VAL A 50 0.56 -5.70 -4.68
N SER A 51 -0.09 -6.77 -4.23
CA SER A 51 -0.72 -6.86 -2.91
C SER A 51 -0.02 -7.93 -2.07
N PRO A 52 1.08 -7.60 -1.37
CA PRO A 52 1.82 -8.58 -0.57
C PRO A 52 0.97 -9.20 0.54
N SER A 53 1.22 -10.46 0.82
CA SER A 53 0.55 -11.29 1.82
C SER A 53 1.28 -11.39 3.15
N SER A 54 2.58 -11.04 3.18
CA SER A 54 3.39 -11.01 4.39
C SER A 54 4.40 -9.85 4.40
N GLU A 55 5.00 -9.58 5.56
CA GLU A 55 6.04 -8.56 5.71
C GLU A 55 7.34 -8.95 4.97
N GLU A 56 7.66 -10.25 4.93
CA GLU A 56 8.81 -10.78 4.20
C GLU A 56 8.65 -10.63 2.68
N GLU A 57 7.43 -10.87 2.19
CA GLU A 57 7.10 -10.63 0.78
C GLU A 57 7.22 -9.14 0.44
N LEU A 58 6.63 -8.26 1.27
CA LEU A 58 6.74 -6.81 1.11
C LEU A 58 8.21 -6.36 1.08
N ALA A 59 9.03 -6.84 2.03
CA ALA A 59 10.45 -6.51 2.08
C ALA A 59 11.19 -6.95 0.82
N SER A 60 10.85 -8.11 0.26
CA SER A 60 11.45 -8.62 -0.98
C SER A 60 11.05 -7.80 -2.20
N ILE A 61 9.77 -7.40 -2.30
CA ILE A 61 9.27 -6.51 -3.35
C ILE A 61 10.00 -5.16 -3.31
N VAL A 62 10.13 -4.55 -2.13
CA VAL A 62 10.82 -3.26 -1.98
C VAL A 62 12.29 -3.36 -2.37
N LYS A 63 12.97 -4.46 -2.01
CA LYS A 63 14.36 -4.70 -2.45
C LYS A 63 14.48 -4.75 -3.97
N VAL A 64 13.59 -5.48 -4.64
CA VAL A 64 13.58 -5.57 -6.12
C VAL A 64 13.28 -4.22 -6.75
N ALA A 65 12.27 -3.50 -6.26
CA ALA A 65 11.90 -2.17 -6.77
C ALA A 65 13.07 -1.19 -6.64
N ASN A 66 13.74 -1.16 -5.49
CA ASN A 66 14.94 -0.33 -5.28
C ASN A 66 16.09 -0.72 -6.19
N ALA A 67 16.41 -2.02 -6.32
CA ALA A 67 17.48 -2.50 -7.19
C ALA A 67 17.22 -2.17 -8.68
N ALA A 68 15.95 -2.14 -9.09
CA ALA A 68 15.52 -1.79 -10.43
C ALA A 68 15.27 -0.29 -10.64
N ASN A 69 15.48 0.56 -9.63
CA ASN A 69 15.13 1.99 -9.64
C ASN A 69 13.67 2.27 -10.02
N ILE A 70 12.75 1.39 -9.62
CA ILE A 70 11.31 1.55 -9.84
C ILE A 70 10.75 2.32 -8.64
N PRO A 71 10.28 3.57 -8.80
CA PRO A 71 9.67 4.31 -7.70
C PRO A 71 8.34 3.65 -7.32
N PHE A 72 7.97 3.68 -6.05
CA PHE A 72 6.76 3.01 -5.58
C PHE A 72 5.97 3.86 -4.59
N LEU A 73 4.68 3.56 -4.46
CA LEU A 73 3.81 4.10 -3.43
C LEU A 73 3.08 2.96 -2.71
N ALA A 74 3.33 2.85 -1.41
CA ALA A 74 2.60 1.94 -0.54
C ALA A 74 1.33 2.60 -0.01
N THR A 75 0.21 1.89 -0.10
CA THR A 75 -1.10 2.41 0.32
C THR A 75 -1.91 1.36 1.07
N GLY A 76 -2.51 1.78 2.19
CA GLY A 76 -3.57 1.01 2.88
C GLY A 76 -4.95 1.45 2.38
N GLY A 77 -5.66 2.27 3.16
CA GLY A 77 -7.03 2.70 2.84
C GLY A 77 -7.20 3.64 1.63
N ARG A 78 -6.12 4.16 1.01
CA ARG A 78 -6.15 5.06 -0.17
C ARG A 78 -7.05 6.32 -0.05
N HIS A 79 -7.29 6.80 1.17
CA HIS A 79 -8.04 8.04 1.44
C HIS A 79 -7.17 9.30 1.47
N GLY A 80 -5.83 9.16 1.40
CA GLY A 80 -4.92 10.31 1.40
C GLY A 80 -5.22 11.24 0.22
N TYR A 81 -5.27 12.55 0.47
CA TYR A 81 -5.40 13.59 -0.54
C TYR A 81 -4.20 14.53 -0.45
N GLY A 82 -3.60 14.87 -1.58
CA GLY A 82 -2.39 15.67 -1.62
C GLY A 82 -1.90 15.89 -3.05
N THR A 83 -1.36 17.07 -3.33
CA THR A 83 -0.83 17.44 -4.66
C THR A 83 0.49 16.75 -4.99
N THR A 84 1.08 16.02 -4.04
CA THR A 84 2.35 15.31 -4.21
C THR A 84 2.18 13.93 -4.83
N PHE A 85 1.00 13.31 -4.75
CA PHE A 85 0.80 11.95 -5.27
C PHE A 85 1.02 11.87 -6.78
N GLN A 86 0.57 12.87 -7.54
CA GLN A 86 0.81 12.95 -8.99
C GLN A 86 2.30 12.99 -9.36
N LYS A 87 3.21 13.33 -8.44
CA LYS A 87 4.66 13.30 -8.74
C LYS A 87 5.15 11.89 -9.06
N LEU A 88 4.47 10.85 -8.55
CA LEU A 88 4.76 9.48 -8.95
C LEU A 88 4.17 9.21 -10.34
N ARG A 89 5.07 9.03 -11.32
CA ARG A 89 4.74 8.65 -12.68
C ARG A 89 5.21 7.22 -12.96
N ASN A 90 4.31 6.38 -13.45
CA ASN A 90 4.58 4.99 -13.85
C ASN A 90 5.34 4.16 -12.81
N GLY A 91 5.04 4.36 -11.53
CA GLY A 91 5.67 3.61 -10.43
C GLY A 91 5.00 2.27 -10.13
N LEU A 92 5.49 1.56 -9.12
CA LEU A 92 4.82 0.39 -8.56
C LEU A 92 3.80 0.82 -7.50
N ALA A 93 2.55 0.38 -7.64
CA ALA A 93 1.58 0.44 -6.55
C ALA A 93 1.80 -0.74 -5.59
N ILE A 94 2.00 -0.46 -4.31
CA ILE A 94 2.05 -1.49 -3.26
C ILE A 94 0.76 -1.38 -2.43
N ASP A 95 -0.11 -2.37 -2.58
CA ASP A 95 -1.37 -2.47 -1.87
C ASP A 95 -1.20 -3.24 -0.55
N LEU A 96 -1.20 -2.51 0.56
CA LEU A 96 -1.07 -3.12 1.88
C LEU A 96 -2.37 -3.73 2.40
N SER A 97 -3.47 -3.74 1.64
CA SER A 97 -4.79 -4.14 2.13
C SER A 97 -4.87 -5.55 2.73
N ARG A 98 -3.96 -6.46 2.35
CA ARG A 98 -3.83 -7.82 2.91
C ARG A 98 -3.04 -7.87 4.22
N LEU A 99 -2.27 -6.82 4.53
CA LEU A 99 -1.54 -6.63 5.79
C LEU A 99 -2.38 -5.78 6.76
N ASN A 100 -3.61 -6.21 7.02
CA ASN A 100 -4.62 -5.49 7.80
C ASN A 100 -4.90 -6.11 9.18
N GLY A 101 -4.01 -6.98 9.67
CA GLY A 101 -4.16 -7.66 10.95
C GLY A 101 -4.24 -6.69 12.14
N VAL A 102 -5.02 -7.06 13.16
CA VAL A 102 -5.14 -6.34 14.43
C VAL A 102 -5.00 -7.34 15.56
N THR A 103 -4.03 -7.10 16.45
CA THR A 103 -3.76 -7.96 17.62
C THR A 103 -3.77 -7.13 18.88
N ILE A 104 -4.56 -7.52 19.87
CA ILE A 104 -4.72 -6.79 21.13
C ILE A 104 -4.08 -7.61 22.25
N ASP A 105 -3.18 -7.00 22.98
CA ASP A 105 -2.63 -7.52 24.24
C ASP A 105 -3.34 -6.80 25.39
N LYS A 106 -4.31 -7.48 26.00
CA LYS A 106 -5.12 -6.91 27.10
C LYS A 106 -4.26 -6.65 28.34
N ASP A 107 -3.36 -7.56 28.66
CA ASP A 107 -2.52 -7.45 29.86
C ASP A 107 -1.62 -6.21 29.77
N LYS A 108 -1.11 -5.91 28.58
CA LYS A 108 -0.26 -4.73 28.33
C LYS A 108 -1.05 -3.49 27.90
N SER A 109 -2.34 -3.61 27.65
CA SER A 109 -3.18 -2.53 27.08
C SER A 109 -2.60 -1.94 25.79
N THR A 110 -2.07 -2.80 24.92
CA THR A 110 -1.49 -2.40 23.62
C THR A 110 -2.20 -3.07 22.46
N VAL A 111 -2.11 -2.45 21.28
CA VAL A 111 -2.62 -2.99 20.01
C VAL A 111 -1.55 -2.89 18.93
N ILE A 112 -1.35 -4.00 18.21
CA ILE A 112 -0.52 -4.07 17.00
C ILE A 112 -1.46 -4.00 15.80
N ILE A 113 -1.20 -3.06 14.89
CA ILE A 113 -2.05 -2.75 13.73
C ILE A 113 -1.20 -2.88 12.48
N GLY A 114 -1.63 -3.72 11.54
CA GLY A 114 -0.99 -3.85 10.23
C GLY A 114 -1.15 -2.60 9.38
N GLY A 115 -0.16 -2.30 8.53
CA GLY A 115 -0.10 -1.06 7.74
C GLY A 115 -1.24 -0.87 6.73
N GLY A 116 -2.00 -1.93 6.42
CA GLY A 116 -3.18 -1.89 5.58
C GLY A 116 -4.51 -1.72 6.30
N ALA A 117 -4.53 -1.80 7.64
CA ALA A 117 -5.76 -1.78 8.41
C ALA A 117 -6.50 -0.44 8.25
N LYS A 118 -7.82 -0.52 8.12
CA LYS A 118 -8.69 0.66 8.12
C LYS A 118 -9.16 0.93 9.55
N ILE A 119 -9.56 2.17 9.82
CA ILE A 119 -10.01 2.57 11.15
C ILE A 119 -11.16 1.68 11.69
N ARG A 120 -12.04 1.21 10.80
CA ARG A 120 -13.12 0.28 11.14
C ARG A 120 -12.62 -1.08 11.63
N ASP A 121 -11.51 -1.56 11.08
CA ASP A 121 -10.89 -2.84 11.45
C ASP A 121 -10.28 -2.78 12.86
N VAL A 122 -9.99 -1.56 13.35
CA VAL A 122 -9.34 -1.32 14.64
C VAL A 122 -10.34 -0.94 15.74
N LEU A 123 -11.25 0.01 15.49
CA LEU A 123 -12.10 0.58 16.54
C LEU A 123 -13.02 -0.45 17.20
N ARG A 124 -13.60 -1.39 16.42
CA ARG A 124 -14.50 -2.39 16.97
C ARG A 124 -13.78 -3.40 17.87
N PRO A 125 -12.69 -4.09 17.44
CA PRO A 125 -11.97 -5.01 18.32
C PRO A 125 -11.43 -4.34 19.59
N VAL A 126 -10.93 -3.11 19.49
CA VAL A 126 -10.44 -2.36 20.65
C VAL A 126 -11.57 -2.08 21.64
N SER A 127 -12.74 -1.66 21.17
CA SER A 127 -13.92 -1.45 22.01
C SER A 127 -14.42 -2.74 22.67
N GLU A 128 -14.47 -3.85 21.94
CA GLU A 128 -14.86 -5.17 22.45
C GLU A 128 -13.89 -5.69 23.52
N ALA A 129 -12.62 -5.27 23.45
CA ALA A 129 -11.62 -5.57 24.45
C ALA A 129 -11.71 -4.67 25.71
N GLY A 130 -12.63 -3.69 25.75
CA GLY A 130 -12.81 -2.77 26.87
C GLY A 130 -11.91 -1.52 26.81
N TYR A 131 -11.30 -1.25 25.66
CA TYR A 131 -10.39 -0.13 25.45
C TYR A 131 -10.97 0.91 24.49
N GLN A 132 -10.36 2.09 24.48
CA GLN A 132 -10.59 3.12 23.48
C GLN A 132 -9.25 3.70 23.01
N ILE A 133 -9.14 3.97 21.70
CA ILE A 133 -8.00 4.72 21.18
C ILE A 133 -8.24 6.20 21.48
N ARG A 134 -7.52 6.72 22.47
CA ARG A 134 -7.53 8.16 22.76
C ARG A 134 -6.68 8.86 21.71
N MET A 135 -7.29 9.74 20.92
CA MET A 135 -6.53 10.76 20.21
C MET A 135 -6.15 11.85 21.22
N PRO A 136 -4.86 12.05 21.53
CA PRO A 136 -4.47 13.08 22.49
C PRO A 136 -4.83 14.45 21.93
N LEU A 137 -5.74 15.15 22.59
CA LEU A 137 -5.99 16.56 22.36
C LEU A 137 -5.07 17.32 23.33
N HIS A 138 -3.94 17.82 22.84
CA HIS A 138 -3.18 18.84 23.57
C HIS A 138 -3.76 20.20 23.18
N ILE A 139 -4.56 20.78 24.07
CA ILE A 139 -4.92 22.19 24.00
C ILE A 139 -3.80 22.93 24.73
N LEU A 140 -3.07 23.79 24.01
CA LEU A 140 -2.10 24.74 24.59
C LEU A 140 -2.85 25.87 25.30
#